data_AF-A0A4P8J376-F1
#
_entry.id   AF-A0A4P8J376-F1
#
_cell.length_a   1.000
_cell.length_b   1.000
_cell.length_c   1.000
_cell.angle_alpha   90.00
_cell.angle_beta   90.00
_cell.angle_gamma   90.00
#
_symmetry.space_group_name_H-M   'P 1'
#
loop_
_entity.id
_entity.type
_entity.pdbx_description
1 polymer ?
#
loop_
_entity_poly.entity_id
_entity_poly.type
_entity_poly.pdbx_seq_one_letter_code
_entity_poly.pdbx_strand_id
1 'polypeptide(L)'
;MLIAALAAGLPAAQAQEPNEIVIKNFMFSPMSITVKAGTTVIWKNKDGEPHSIVNDAGLFHSSALDEDDTYQFKFDKPGVYNVRCGIHPYMKGTITVQ
;
A
#
# COMPACT_ATOMS: atom_id res chain seq x y z
N MET A 1 42.05 -32.10 18.02
CA MET A 1 41.44 -30.76 17.95
C MET A 1 40.28 -30.83 16.96
N LEU A 2 39.04 -30.83 17.45
CA LEU A 2 37.86 -30.73 16.58
C LEU A 2 37.67 -29.26 16.22
N ILE A 3 37.64 -28.94 14.93
CA ILE A 3 37.21 -27.63 14.45
C ILE A 3 35.69 -27.72 14.27
N ALA A 4 34.95 -27.01 15.12
CA ALA A 4 33.52 -26.83 14.99
C ALA A 4 33.21 -25.89 13.82
N ALA A 5 32.26 -26.29 12.98
CA ALA A 5 31.75 -25.48 11.88
C ALA A 5 30.84 -24.36 12.41
N LEU A 6 31.09 -23.12 12.01
CA LEU A 6 30.11 -22.05 12.09
C LEU A 6 29.45 -21.88 10.72
N ALA A 7 28.24 -22.42 10.57
CA ALA A 7 27.34 -22.00 9.51
C ALA A 7 26.74 -20.65 9.90
N ALA A 8 27.24 -19.57 9.31
CA ALA A 8 26.59 -18.27 9.39
C ALA A 8 25.29 -18.34 8.56
N GLY A 9 24.15 -18.34 9.24
CA GLY A 9 22.85 -18.21 8.58
C GLY A 9 22.79 -16.87 7.85
N LEU A 10 22.57 -16.90 6.53
CA LEU A 10 22.23 -15.71 5.76
C LEU A 10 20.90 -15.15 6.29
N PRO A 11 20.76 -13.83 6.48
CA PRO A 11 19.45 -13.26 6.75
C PRO A 11 18.56 -13.57 5.54
N ALA A 12 17.42 -14.22 5.80
CA ALA A 12 16.38 -14.38 4.79
C ALA A 12 16.03 -12.98 4.29
N ALA A 13 16.17 -12.74 2.98
CA ALA A 13 15.66 -11.54 2.34
C ALA A 13 14.16 -11.48 2.67
N GLN A 14 13.79 -10.55 3.54
CA GLN A 14 12.40 -10.32 3.88
C GLN A 14 11.75 -9.81 2.59
N ALA A 15 10.95 -10.66 1.93
CA ALA A 15 10.15 -10.25 0.80
C ALA A 15 9.39 -8.99 1.23
N GLN A 16 9.66 -7.87 0.56
CA GLN A 16 8.96 -6.64 0.87
C GLN A 16 7.51 -6.87 0.44
N GLU A 17 6.60 -6.87 1.42
CA GLU A 17 5.17 -6.94 1.15
C GLU A 17 4.83 -5.90 0.06
N PRO A 18 4.03 -6.26 -0.96
CA PRO A 18 3.75 -5.35 -2.06
C PRO A 18 3.13 -4.06 -1.50
N ASN A 19 3.85 -2.95 -1.67
CA ASN A 19 3.44 -1.61 -1.26
C ASN A 19 2.72 -0.86 -2.41
N GLU A 20 2.28 -1.59 -3.43
CA GLU A 20 1.53 -1.08 -4.57
C GLU A 20 0.09 -1.60 -4.53
N ILE A 21 -0.85 -0.70 -4.78
CA ILE A 21 -2.28 -0.97 -4.92
C ILE A 21 -2.70 -0.53 -6.32
N VAL A 22 -3.13 -1.48 -7.13
CA VAL A 22 -3.67 -1.19 -8.47
C VAL A 22 -5.16 -0.92 -8.35
N ILE A 23 -5.64 0.13 -9.01
CA ILE A 23 -7.08 0.38 -9.17
C ILE A 23 -7.52 -0.27 -10.49
N LYS A 24 -8.38 -1.28 -10.40
CA LYS A 24 -8.94 -1.95 -11.57
C LYS A 24 -10.34 -2.48 -11.25
N ASN A 25 -11.24 -2.44 -12.24
CA ASN A 25 -12.62 -2.88 -12.13
C ASN A 25 -13.37 -2.22 -10.97
N PHE A 26 -13.15 -0.92 -10.73
CA PHE A 26 -13.72 -0.18 -9.60
C PHE A 26 -13.35 -0.83 -8.25
N MET A 27 -12.11 -1.29 -8.10
CA MET A 27 -11.60 -1.88 -6.85
C MET A 27 -10.15 -1.48 -6.59
N PHE A 28 -9.78 -1.39 -5.32
CA PHE A 28 -8.38 -1.43 -4.90
C PHE A 28 -7.90 -2.88 -4.87
N SER A 29 -6.78 -3.17 -5.53
CA SER A 29 -6.19 -4.51 -5.60
C SER A 29 -4.71 -4.48 -5.21
N PRO A 30 -4.33 -5.11 -4.09
CA PRO A 30 -5.21 -5.76 -3.11
C PRO A 30 -6.05 -4.74 -2.31
N MET A 31 -7.19 -5.19 -1.76
CA MET A 31 -8.04 -4.35 -0.89
C MET A 31 -7.42 -4.13 0.49
N SER A 32 -6.48 -4.96 0.92
CA SER A 32 -5.72 -4.74 2.14
C SER A 32 -4.26 -5.08 2.00
N ILE A 33 -3.39 -4.25 2.58
CA ILE A 33 -1.96 -4.52 2.71
C ILE A 33 -1.50 -4.29 4.15
N THR A 34 -0.42 -4.96 4.53
CA THR A 34 0.32 -4.66 5.76
C THR A 34 1.72 -4.21 5.38
N VAL A 35 2.15 -3.06 5.89
CA VAL A 35 3.47 -2.47 5.60
C VAL A 35 4.16 -2.04 6.88
N LYS A 36 5.48 -1.90 6.85
CA LYS A 36 6.22 -1.36 7.99
C LYS A 36 6.09 0.17 8.06
N ALA A 37 6.14 0.75 9.25
CA ALA A 37 6.30 2.19 9.41
C ALA A 37 7.52 2.71 8.61
N GLY A 38 7.33 3.85 7.95
CA GLY A 38 8.28 4.43 7.00
C GLY A 38 8.06 4.00 5.54
N THR A 39 7.15 3.06 5.26
CA THR A 39 6.85 2.60 3.90
C THR A 39 6.04 3.64 3.12
N THR A 40 6.40 3.86 1.86
CA THR A 40 5.56 4.58 0.89
C THR A 40 4.65 3.59 0.18
N VAL A 41 3.34 3.78 0.29
CA VAL A 41 2.36 3.02 -0.51
C VAL A 41 2.03 3.80 -1.77
N ILE A 42 1.90 3.09 -2.88
CA ILE A 42 1.67 3.65 -4.21
C ILE A 42 0.32 3.11 -4.72
N TRP A 43 -0.53 3.99 -5.23
CA TRP A 43 -1.73 3.64 -5.97
C TRP A 43 -1.55 3.96 -7.44
N LYS A 44 -1.88 3.03 -8.32
CA LYS A 44 -1.85 3.22 -9.77
C LYS A 44 -3.26 3.02 -10.34
N ASN A 45 -3.78 4.00 -11.07
CA ASN A 45 -5.04 3.81 -11.77
C ASN A 45 -4.82 3.03 -13.07
N LYS A 46 -5.53 1.91 -13.22
CA LYS A 46 -5.56 1.09 -14.44
C LYS A 46 -6.98 0.93 -14.98
N ASP A 47 -7.95 1.64 -14.43
CA ASP A 47 -9.27 1.82 -15.03
C ASP A 47 -9.27 3.01 -15.97
N GLY A 48 -10.22 3.00 -16.91
CA GLY A 48 -10.46 4.15 -17.80
C GLY A 48 -11.21 5.28 -17.08
N GLU A 49 -11.85 4.99 -15.95
CA GLU A 49 -12.55 5.95 -15.13
C GLU A 49 -11.62 6.63 -14.12
N PRO A 50 -11.85 7.92 -13.81
CA PRO A 50 -11.09 8.63 -12.80
C PRO A 50 -11.42 8.10 -11.41
N HIS A 51 -10.39 8.02 -10.57
CA HIS A 51 -10.51 7.66 -9.16
C HIS A 51 -9.75 8.65 -8.29
N SER A 52 -10.00 8.65 -6.98
CA SER A 52 -9.16 9.38 -6.03
C SER A 52 -8.91 8.54 -4.79
N ILE A 53 -7.88 8.85 -4.02
CA ILE A 53 -7.58 8.15 -2.76
C ILE A 53 -7.87 9.10 -1.62
N VAL A 54 -8.85 8.74 -0.79
CA VAL A 54 -9.24 9.49 0.41
C VAL A 54 -8.97 8.62 1.63
N ASN A 55 -8.24 9.14 2.60
CA ASN A 55 -8.23 8.55 3.94
C ASN A 55 -9.43 9.01 4.75
N ASP A 56 -10.14 8.07 5.40
CA ASP A 56 -11.38 8.38 6.13
C ASP A 56 -11.15 9.29 7.35
N ALA A 57 -9.96 9.28 7.93
CA ALA A 57 -9.59 10.18 9.03
C ALA A 57 -9.15 11.57 8.56
N GLY A 58 -9.19 11.85 7.25
CA GLY A 58 -8.83 13.15 6.67
C GLY A 58 -7.33 13.44 6.62
N LEU A 59 -6.47 12.42 6.78
CA LEU A 59 -5.01 12.60 6.80
C LEU A 59 -4.42 12.92 5.43
N PHE A 60 -5.02 12.38 4.38
CA PHE A 60 -4.60 12.63 3.01
C PHE A 60 -5.77 12.47 2.03
N HIS A 61 -5.65 13.19 0.92
CA HIS A 61 -6.57 13.16 -0.20
C HIS A 61 -5.78 13.45 -1.48
N SER A 62 -5.87 12.57 -2.47
CA SER A 62 -5.29 12.84 -3.80
C SER A 62 -6.19 13.78 -4.62
N SER A 63 -5.66 14.32 -5.71
CA SER A 63 -6.50 14.75 -6.84
C SER A 63 -7.21 13.55 -7.48
N ALA A 64 -8.09 13.79 -8.44
CA ALA A 64 -8.48 12.74 -9.36
C ALA A 64 -7.22 12.20 -10.07
N LEU A 65 -7.21 10.89 -10.29
CA LEU A 65 -6.22 10.12 -11.02
C LEU A 65 -6.91 9.59 -12.26
N ASP A 66 -6.51 10.06 -13.44
CA ASP A 66 -6.97 9.51 -14.71
C ASP A 66 -6.29 8.16 -14.98
N GLU A 67 -6.59 7.52 -16.10
CA GLU A 67 -5.92 6.26 -16.48
C GLU A 67 -4.40 6.46 -16.49
N ASP A 68 -3.68 5.52 -15.89
CA ASP A 68 -2.24 5.56 -15.71
C ASP A 68 -1.69 6.67 -14.82
N ASP A 69 -2.51 7.40 -14.07
CA ASP A 69 -2.00 8.26 -13.00
C ASP A 69 -1.63 7.47 -11.75
N THR A 70 -0.71 8.06 -10.97
CA THR A 70 -0.20 7.48 -9.74
C THR A 70 -0.37 8.46 -8.57
N TYR A 71 -0.74 7.93 -7.41
CA TYR A 71 -0.67 8.63 -6.13
C TYR A 71 0.22 7.87 -5.15
N GLN A 72 0.90 8.58 -4.24
CA GLN A 72 1.73 7.94 -3.22
C GLN A 72 1.62 8.67 -1.88
N PHE A 73 1.70 7.90 -0.79
CA PHE A 73 1.72 8.42 0.57
C PHE A 73 2.67 7.63 1.45
N LYS A 74 3.46 8.33 2.26
CA LYS A 74 4.40 7.71 3.20
C LYS A 74 3.75 7.53 4.57
N PHE A 75 3.74 6.30 5.06
CA PHE A 75 3.12 5.91 6.32
C PHE A 75 4.16 5.81 7.43
N ASP A 76 4.41 6.89 8.15
CA ASP A 76 5.44 6.95 9.20
C ASP A 76 4.99 6.46 10.58
N LYS A 77 3.69 6.26 10.80
CA LYS A 77 3.13 5.89 12.11
C LYS A 77 2.41 4.54 12.04
N PRO A 78 2.65 3.62 12.99
CA PRO A 78 1.85 2.41 13.10
C PRO A 78 0.37 2.72 13.32
N GLY A 79 -0.50 1.87 12.79
CA GLY A 79 -1.95 2.03 12.88
C GLY A 79 -2.70 1.43 11.70
N VAL A 80 -4.04 1.52 11.75
CA VAL A 80 -4.92 1.08 10.68
C VAL A 80 -5.47 2.31 9.97
N TYR A 81 -5.29 2.35 8.65
CA TYR A 81 -5.71 3.43 7.78
C TYR A 81 -6.77 2.91 6.82
N ASN A 82 -8.01 3.34 7.02
CA ASN A 82 -9.09 3.08 6.08
C ASN A 82 -9.02 4.10 4.95
N VAL A 83 -9.09 3.61 3.72
CA VAL A 83 -9.10 4.42 2.50
C VAL A 83 -10.31 4.07 1.66
N ARG A 84 -10.79 5.06 0.92
CA ARG A 84 -11.88 4.90 -0.05
C ARG A 84 -11.61 5.69 -1.30
N CYS A 85 -12.33 5.37 -2.37
CA CYS A 85 -12.42 6.29 -3.50
C CYS A 85 -13.31 7.49 -3.14
N GLY A 86 -12.86 8.69 -3.49
CA GLY A 86 -13.64 9.92 -3.30
C GLY A 86 -14.82 10.03 -4.27
N ILE A 87 -14.69 9.44 -5.46
CA ILE A 87 -15.67 9.50 -6.56
C ILE A 87 -16.64 8.32 -6.48
N HIS A 88 -16.14 7.14 -6.11
CA HIS A 88 -16.90 5.87 -6.04
C HIS A 88 -16.89 5.32 -4.60
N PRO A 89 -17.82 5.73 -3.71
CA PRO A 89 -17.71 5.51 -2.27
C PRO A 89 -17.75 4.05 -1.80
N TYR A 90 -18.11 3.11 -2.68
CA TYR A 90 -18.10 1.67 -2.38
C TYR A 90 -16.72 1.04 -2.54
N MET A 91 -15.77 1.71 -3.21
CA MET A 91 -14.39 1.29 -3.29
C MET A 91 -13.70 1.56 -1.96
N LYS A 92 -13.31 0.52 -1.25
CA LYS A 92 -12.71 0.61 0.09
C LYS A 92 -11.47 -0.27 0.16
N GLY A 93 -10.51 0.17 0.98
CA GLY A 93 -9.33 -0.59 1.30
C GLY A 93 -8.78 -0.25 2.67
N THR A 94 -7.86 -1.08 3.14
CA THR A 94 -7.25 -0.94 4.46
C THR A 94 -5.74 -1.10 4.38
N ILE A 95 -5.00 -0.15 4.95
CA ILE A 95 -3.56 -0.21 5.09
C ILE A 95 -3.25 -0.37 6.58
N THR A 96 -2.69 -1.51 6.95
CA THR A 96 -2.17 -1.73 8.30
C THR A 96 -0.69 -1.40 8.31
N VAL A 97 -0.27 -0.52 9.21
CA VAL A 97 1.11 -0.10 9.40
C VAL A 97 1.61 -0.66 10.73
N GLN A 98 2.70 -1.41 10.69
CA GLN A 98 3.33 -2.05 11.86
C GLN A 98 4.73 -1.50 12.14
#